data_AF-A0A836S9A3-F1
#
_entry.id   AF-A0A836S9A3-F1
#
_cell.length_a   1.000
_cell.length_b   1.000
_cell.length_c   1.000
_cell.angle_alpha   90.00
_cell.angle_beta   90.00
_cell.angle_gamma   90.00
#
_symmetry.space_group_name_H-M   'P 1'
#
loop_
_entity.id
_entity.type
_entity.pdbx_description
1 polymer ?
#
loop_
_entity_poly.entity_id
_entity_poly.type
_entity_poly.pdbx_seq_one_letter_code
_entity_poly.pdbx_strand_id
1 'polypeptide(L)'
;MADREAFATFLDISEKLIPKEVDAIPDPKQLLINLAAKSRKRKIREAIVPPARKTIIRGPDYNETLREFVKHFWQAEIAACCSPSLQRTVNAIATFEPI
;
A
#
# COMPACT_ATOMS: atom_id res chain seq x y z
N MET A 1 -0.33 3.66 0.16
CA MET A 1 1.07 4.11 0.10
C MET A 1 1.29 5.45 0.77
N ALA A 2 0.27 6.31 0.85
CA ALA A 2 0.39 7.60 1.53
C ALA A 2 0.76 7.47 3.03
N ASP A 3 0.36 6.38 3.69
CA ASP A 3 0.85 6.04 5.02
C ASP A 3 2.16 5.23 4.93
N ARG A 4 3.29 5.94 4.94
CA ARG A 4 4.64 5.38 4.75
C ARG A 4 5.09 4.55 5.96
N GLU A 5 4.74 4.99 7.17
CA GLU A 5 5.10 4.33 8.42
C GLU A 5 4.37 2.99 8.57
N ALA A 6 3.06 2.97 8.34
CA ALA A 6 2.29 1.73 8.37
C ALA A 6 2.78 0.74 7.30
N PHE A 7 3.11 1.23 6.09
CA PHE A 7 3.66 0.38 5.03
C PHE A 7 5.03 -0.20 5.39
N ALA A 8 5.92 0.60 5.97
CA ALA A 8 7.24 0.16 6.40
C ALA A 8 7.12 -0.92 7.48
N THR A 9 6.21 -0.74 8.43
CA THR A 9 5.93 -1.69 9.53
C THR A 9 5.31 -2.98 9.00
N PHE A 10 4.32 -2.86 8.12
CA PHE A 10 3.63 -4.01 7.53
C PHE A 10 4.60 -4.90 6.74
N LEU A 11 5.31 -4.29 5.77
CA LEU A 11 6.29 -4.96 4.92
C LEU A 11 7.58 -5.28 5.66
N ASP A 12 7.78 -4.79 6.87
CA ASP A 12 9.00 -4.97 7.66
C ASP A 12 10.27 -4.55 6.89
N ILE A 13 10.21 -3.34 6.32
CA ILE A 13 11.28 -2.69 5.55
C ILE A 13 11.62 -1.32 6.12
N SER A 14 12.76 -0.75 5.71
CA SER A 14 13.07 0.64 6.07
C SER A 14 12.12 1.62 5.37
N GLU A 15 11.53 2.54 6.13
CA GLU A 15 10.67 3.63 5.61
C GLU A 15 11.37 4.49 4.54
N LYS A 16 12.71 4.57 4.59
CA LYS A 16 13.53 5.27 3.59
C LYS A 16 13.38 4.71 2.17
N LEU A 17 12.94 3.45 2.03
CA LEU A 17 12.70 2.81 0.74
C LEU A 17 11.38 3.26 0.10
N ILE A 18 10.48 3.87 0.88
CA ILE A 18 9.17 4.32 0.41
C ILE A 18 9.30 5.79 -0.02
N PRO A 19 9.01 6.15 -1.28
CA PRO A 19 9.05 7.53 -1.75
C PRO A 19 8.18 8.46 -0.88
N LYS A 20 8.62 9.70 -0.69
CA LYS A 20 7.85 10.74 0.02
C LYS A 20 6.67 11.24 -0.82
N GLU A 21 6.89 11.44 -2.11
CA GLU A 21 5.82 11.86 -3.03
C GLU A 21 5.13 10.64 -3.63
N VAL A 22 3.95 10.34 -3.11
CA VAL A 22 3.14 9.20 -3.55
C VAL A 22 2.23 9.52 -4.73
N ASP A 23 1.80 10.78 -4.88
CA ASP A 23 0.95 11.22 -6.00
C ASP A 23 1.71 11.28 -7.35
N ALA A 24 3.04 11.37 -7.32
CA ALA A 24 3.88 11.40 -8.51
C ALA A 24 4.32 10.00 -9.01
N ILE A 25 3.86 8.91 -8.36
CA ILE A 25 4.28 7.55 -8.72
C ILE A 25 3.52 7.10 -9.97
N PRO A 26 4.22 6.78 -11.08
CA PRO A 26 3.56 6.37 -12.32
C PRO A 26 2.86 5.00 -12.20
N ASP A 27 3.49 4.05 -11.49
CA ASP A 27 2.96 2.70 -11.28
C ASP A 27 3.02 2.27 -9.81
N PRO A 28 2.03 2.67 -9.00
CA PRO A 28 2.01 2.34 -7.56
C PRO A 28 1.96 0.83 -7.28
N LYS A 29 1.39 0.04 -8.21
CA LYS A 29 1.36 -1.43 -8.11
C LYS A 29 2.75 -2.05 -8.26
N GLN A 30 3.52 -1.60 -9.25
CA GLN A 30 4.89 -2.11 -9.44
C GLN A 30 5.79 -1.71 -8.28
N LEU A 31 5.65 -0.48 -7.78
CA LEU A 31 6.36 -0.05 -6.58
C LEU A 31 6.03 -0.95 -5.38
N LEU A 32 4.76 -1.32 -5.20
CA LEU A 32 4.34 -2.22 -4.12
C LEU A 32 5.00 -3.59 -4.23
N ILE A 33 5.05 -4.18 -5.43
CA ILE A 33 5.73 -5.45 -5.68
C ILE A 33 7.22 -5.34 -5.35
N ASN A 34 7.88 -4.25 -5.77
CA ASN A 34 9.31 -4.01 -5.50
C ASN A 34 9.60 -3.83 -4.00
N LEU A 35 8.72 -3.14 -3.27
CA LEU A 35 8.83 -2.98 -1.81
C LEU A 35 8.58 -4.29 -1.09
N ALA A 36 7.56 -5.05 -1.50
CA ALA A 36 7.25 -6.36 -0.95
C ALA A 36 8.39 -7.36 -1.18
N ALA A 37 9.06 -7.31 -2.33
CA ALA A 37 10.24 -8.14 -2.60
C ALA A 37 11.40 -7.89 -1.63
N LYS A 38 11.52 -6.66 -1.11
CA LYS A 38 12.51 -6.27 -0.10
C LYS A 38 12.09 -6.60 1.34
N SER A 39 10.86 -7.12 1.53
CA SER A 39 10.33 -7.48 2.85
C SER A 39 11.19 -8.56 3.52
N ARG A 40 11.50 -8.36 4.80
CA ARG A 40 12.12 -9.40 5.64
C ARG A 40 11.18 -10.58 5.86
N LYS A 41 9.86 -10.36 5.83
CA LYS A 41 8.83 -11.38 6.01
C LYS A 41 8.65 -12.24 4.76
N ARG A 42 9.04 -13.53 4.84
CA ARG A 42 8.89 -14.49 3.73
C ARG A 42 7.46 -14.62 3.24
N LYS A 43 6.48 -14.68 4.16
CA LYS A 43 5.05 -14.77 3.83
C LYS A 43 4.60 -13.62 2.91
N ILE A 44 5.03 -12.39 3.19
CA ILE A 44 4.68 -11.21 2.38
C ILE A 44 5.29 -11.30 0.98
N ARG A 45 6.56 -11.72 0.89
CA ARG A 45 7.22 -11.93 -0.41
C ARG A 45 6.46 -12.95 -1.24
N GLU A 46 6.11 -14.11 -0.67
CA GLU A 46 5.43 -15.19 -1.38
C GLU A 46 3.98 -14.84 -1.75
N ALA A 47 3.31 -14.03 -0.92
CA ALA A 47 1.93 -13.61 -1.15
C ALA A 47 1.80 -12.51 -2.22
N ILE A 48 2.73 -11.55 -2.26
CA ILE A 48 2.66 -10.37 -3.13
C ILE A 48 3.51 -10.52 -4.40
N VAL A 49 4.72 -11.07 -4.29
CA VAL A 49 5.67 -11.12 -5.41
C VAL A 49 5.29 -12.26 -6.34
N PRO A 50 5.01 -11.99 -7.62
CA PRO A 50 4.67 -13.04 -8.56
C PRO A 50 5.89 -13.98 -8.76
N PRO A 51 5.69 -15.31 -8.77
CA PRO A 51 6.77 -16.24 -9.07
C PRO A 51 7.21 -16.06 -10.53
N ALA A 52 8.52 -16.02 -10.75
CA ALA A 52 9.17 -15.68 -12.04
C ALA A 52 8.80 -16.56 -13.25
N ARG A 53 7.95 -17.59 -13.09
CA ARG A 53 7.72 -18.64 -14.09
C ARG A 53 6.27 -18.83 -14.53
N LYS A 54 5.34 -17.91 -14.23
CA LYS A 54 3.96 -18.02 -14.73
C LYS A 54 3.40 -16.68 -15.20
N THR A 55 2.48 -16.76 -16.15
CA THR A 55 1.60 -15.74 -16.75
C THR A 55 0.69 -15.02 -15.73
N ILE A 56 1.07 -15.00 -14.45
CA ILE A 56 0.28 -14.49 -13.34
C ILE A 56 0.87 -13.14 -12.97
N ILE A 57 0.11 -12.09 -13.27
CA ILE A 57 0.52 -10.68 -13.13
C ILE A 57 0.57 -10.24 -11.64
N ARG A 58 0.08 -11.07 -10.70
CA ARG A 58 0.01 -10.78 -9.24
C ARG A 58 0.27 -12.03 -8.42
N GLY A 59 0.88 -11.90 -7.23
CA GLY A 59 0.98 -13.01 -6.27
C GLY A 59 -0.40 -13.56 -5.86
N PRO A 60 -0.49 -14.85 -5.47
CA PRO A 60 -1.76 -15.55 -5.24
C PRO A 60 -2.60 -14.91 -4.13
N ASP A 61 -1.96 -14.33 -3.12
CA ASP A 61 -2.63 -13.74 -1.95
C ASP A 61 -2.49 -12.22 -1.89
N TYR A 62 -2.25 -11.57 -3.05
CA TYR A 62 -2.10 -10.12 -3.13
C TYR A 62 -3.28 -9.37 -2.49
N ASN A 63 -4.51 -9.78 -2.82
CA ASN A 63 -5.73 -9.13 -2.33
C ASN A 63 -5.97 -9.40 -0.84
N GLU A 64 -5.69 -10.60 -0.34
CA GLU A 64 -5.83 -10.93 1.08
C GLU A 64 -4.80 -10.16 1.92
N THR A 65 -3.54 -10.16 1.48
CA THR A 65 -2.45 -9.43 2.13
C THR A 65 -2.72 -7.92 2.17
N LEU A 66 -3.23 -7.35 1.07
CA LEU A 66 -3.61 -5.94 1.04
C LEU A 66 -4.81 -5.64 1.93
N ARG A 67 -5.76 -6.57 2.06
CA ARG A 67 -6.91 -6.45 2.96
C ARG A 67 -6.47 -6.47 4.42
N GLU A 68 -5.54 -7.34 4.79
CA GLU A 68 -4.93 -7.34 6.13
C GLU A 68 -4.23 -6.02 6.44
N PHE A 69 -3.45 -5.49 5.48
CA PHE A 69 -2.85 -4.16 5.62
C PHE A 69 -3.91 -3.08 5.88
N VAL A 70 -4.94 -3.03 5.04
CA VAL A 70 -6.01 -2.02 5.16
C VAL A 70 -6.77 -2.15 6.48
N LYS A 71 -6.99 -3.37 6.99
CA LYS A 71 -7.73 -3.60 8.24
C LYS A 71 -6.92 -3.35 9.52
N HIS A 72 -5.63 -3.70 9.52
CA HIS A 72 -4.85 -3.77 10.75
C HIS A 72 -3.77 -2.70 10.87
N PHE A 73 -3.36 -2.07 9.76
CA PHE A 73 -2.22 -1.16 9.75
C PHE A 73 -2.55 0.20 9.15
N TRP A 74 -3.37 0.24 8.10
CA TRP A 74 -3.62 1.47 7.37
C TRP A 74 -4.45 2.47 8.19
N GLN A 75 -3.90 3.67 8.38
CA GLN A 75 -4.61 4.77 9.02
C GLN A 75 -5.03 5.79 7.96
N ALA A 76 -6.34 5.87 7.70
CA ALA A 76 -6.89 6.75 6.67
C ALA A 76 -6.57 8.24 6.92
N GLU A 77 -6.54 8.66 8.18
CA GLU A 77 -6.24 10.05 8.57
C GLU A 77 -4.79 10.44 8.25
N ILE A 78 -3.84 9.56 8.59
CA ILE A 78 -2.41 9.75 8.27
C ILE A 78 -2.20 9.72 6.76
N ALA A 79 -2.84 8.78 6.07
CA ALA A 79 -2.78 8.67 4.62
C ALA A 79 -3.34 9.93 3.93
N ALA A 80 -4.42 10.51 4.45
CA ALA A 80 -5.00 11.74 3.92
C ALA A 80 -4.04 12.93 4.04
N CYS A 81 -3.33 13.08 5.15
CA CYS A 81 -2.32 14.14 5.30
C CYS A 81 -1.18 14.07 4.28
N CYS A 82 -0.87 12.87 3.77
CA CYS A 82 0.21 12.67 2.80
C CYS A 82 -0.25 12.65 1.34
N SER A 83 -1.55 12.81 1.06
CA SER A 83 -2.07 12.88 -0.31
C SER A 83 -3.25 13.86 -0.40
N PRO A 84 -3.06 15.03 -1.03
CA PRO A 84 -4.12 16.05 -1.18
C PRO A 84 -5.34 15.55 -1.95
N SER A 85 -5.16 14.60 -2.87
CA SER A 85 -6.27 13.97 -3.59
C SER A 85 -7.11 13.10 -2.65
N LEU A 86 -6.45 12.27 -1.83
CA LEU A 86 -7.09 11.44 -0.82
C LEU A 86 -7.77 12.26 0.28
N GLN A 87 -7.15 13.35 0.73
CA GLN A 87 -7.73 14.24 1.73
C GLN A 87 -9.05 14.84 1.26
N ARG A 88 -9.12 15.27 -0.01
CA ARG A 88 -10.36 15.77 -0.60
C ARG A 88 -11.45 14.70 -0.61
N THR A 89 -11.11 13.46 -0.96
CA THR A 89 -12.07 12.34 -0.95
C THR A 89 -12.55 12.01 0.47
N VAL A 90 -11.65 11.95 1.45
CA VAL A 90 -12.00 11.69 2.86
C VAL A 90 -12.91 12.79 3.39
N ASN A 91 -12.58 14.05 3.13
CA ASN A 91 -13.43 15.18 3.52
C ASN A 91 -14.81 15.10 2.86
N ALA A 92 -14.88 14.82 1.56
CA ALA A 92 -16.15 14.71 0.84
C ALA A 92 -17.06 13.60 1.38
N ILE A 93 -16.47 12.45 1.77
CA ILE A 93 -17.21 11.36 2.41
C ILE A 93 -17.64 11.75 3.83
N ALA A 94 -16.76 12.40 4.60
CA ALA A 94 -17.06 12.82 5.97
C ALA A 94 -18.17 13.87 6.03
N THR A 95 -18.26 14.75 5.02
CA THR A 95 -19.34 15.74 4.88
C THR A 95 -20.51 15.25 4.03
N PHE A 96 -20.55 13.96 3.69
CA PHE A 96 -21.64 13.42 2.86
C PHE A 96 -22.91 13.29 3.70
N GLU A 97 -23.90 14.14 3.43
CA GLU A 97 -25.27 13.95 3.89
C GLU A 97 -26.10 13.37 2.74
N PRO A 98 -26.69 12.16 2.91
CA PRO A 98 -27.62 11.63 1.93
C PRO A 98 -28.92 12.46 1.93
N ILE A 99 -29.40 12.75 0.72
CA ILE A 99 -30.66 13.47 0.45
C ILE A 99 -31.85 12.52 0.64
#